data_AF-A0A9P5ZFE2-F1
#
_entry.id   AF-A0A9P5ZFE2-F1
#
_cell.length_a   1.000
_cell.length_b   1.000
_cell.length_c   1.000
_cell.angle_alpha   90.00
_cell.angle_beta   90.00
_cell.angle_gamma   90.00
#
_symmetry.space_group_name_H-M   'P 1'
#
loop_
_entity.id
_entity.type
_entity.pdbx_description
1 polymer ?
#
loop_
_entity_poly.entity_id
_entity_poly.type
_entity_poly.pdbx_seq_one_letter_code
_entity_poly.pdbx_strand_id
1 'polypeptide(L)' 'LQVLKHATLFFSRETPNLATVIPAMDHIDQSLATVSINIKYNPAVRPAIAVAIQTLNQYYSLTDVSEAYQVAM' A
#
# COMPACT_ATOMS: atom_id res chain seq x y z
N LEU A 1 -3.77 7.34 8.15
CA LEU A 1 -4.62 6.90 7.00
C LEU A 1 -4.66 7.89 5.82
N GLN A 2 -4.18 9.14 5.93
CA GLN A 2 -4.09 10.07 4.78
C GLN A 2 -3.29 9.50 3.60
N VAL A 3 -2.36 8.57 3.85
CA VAL A 3 -1.60 7.86 2.82
C VAL A 3 -2.47 7.18 1.77
N LEU A 4 -3.59 6.56 2.18
CA LEU A 4 -4.49 5.86 1.26
C LEU A 4 -5.18 6.87 0.33
N LYS A 5 -5.66 7.97 0.89
CA LYS A 5 -6.26 9.07 0.12
C LYS A 5 -5.27 9.65 -0.89
N HIS A 6 -4.02 9.90 -0.48
CA HIS A 6 -3.00 10.42 -1.39
C HIS A 6 -2.68 9.43 -2.51
N ALA A 7 -2.53 8.14 -2.20
CA ALA A 7 -2.31 7.11 -3.21
C ALA A 7 -3.48 7.04 -4.20
N THR A 8 -4.73 7.02 -3.72
CA THR A 8 -5.91 7.01 -4.59
C THR A 8 -5.93 8.23 -5.52
N LEU A 9 -5.71 9.43 -4.99
CA LEU A 9 -5.67 10.66 -5.81
C LEU A 9 -4.52 10.62 -6.82
N PHE A 10 -3.36 10.12 -6.43
CA PHE A 10 -2.21 9.97 -7.32
C PHE A 10 -2.48 9.01 -8.46
N PHE A 11 -3.12 7.87 -8.22
CA PHE A 11 -3.48 6.91 -9.27
C PHE A 11 -4.74 7.28 -10.07
N SER A 12 -5.52 8.26 -9.60
CA SER A 12 -6.70 8.77 -10.33
C SER A 12 -6.38 9.86 -11.35
N ARG A 13 -5.12 10.30 -11.45
CA ARG A 13 -4.70 11.29 -12.46
C ARG A 13 -4.56 10.65 -13.85
N GLU A 14 -4.48 11.46 -14.90
CA GLU A 14 -4.45 10.95 -16.29
C GLU A 14 -3.19 10.15 -16.66
N THR A 15 -2.08 10.33 -15.95
CA THR A 15 -0.79 9.67 -16.23
C THR A 15 -0.14 9.04 -14.99
N PRO A 16 -0.74 8.00 -14.39
CA PRO A 16 -0.06 7.18 -13.40
C PRO A 16 0.95 6.26 -14.10
N ASN A 17 2.15 6.13 -13.53
CA ASN A 17 3.19 5.24 -14.07
C ASN A 17 3.16 3.91 -13.32
N LEU A 18 3.20 2.79 -14.04
CA LEU A 18 3.25 1.46 -13.44
C LEU A 18 4.43 1.30 -12.48
N ALA A 19 5.60 1.86 -12.80
CA ALA A 19 6.79 1.82 -11.94
C ALA A 19 6.60 2.54 -10.58
N THR A 20 5.55 3.35 -10.44
CA THR A 20 5.25 4.06 -9.17
C THR A 20 4.35 3.28 -8.22
N VAL A 21 3.82 2.13 -8.65
CA VAL A 21 2.94 1.31 -7.80
C VAL A 21 3.72 0.66 -6.66
N ILE A 22 4.91 0.09 -6.88
CA ILE A 22 5.72 -0.50 -5.81
C ILE A 22 6.12 0.56 -4.77
N PRO A 23 6.69 1.73 -5.13
CA PRO A 23 6.96 2.80 -4.17
C PRO A 23 5.72 3.29 -3.40
N ALA A 24 4.56 3.33 -4.06
CA ALA A 24 3.31 3.71 -3.39
C ALA A 24 2.84 2.64 -2.39
N MET A 25 2.99 1.35 -2.73
CA MET A 25 2.73 0.24 -1.83
C MET A 25 3.67 0.26 -0.62
N ASP A 26 4.97 0.49 -0.82
CA ASP A 26 5.95 0.60 0.27
C ASP A 26 5.58 1.71 1.26
N HIS A 27 5.16 2.86 0.73
CA HIS A 27 4.76 3.99 1.56
C HIS A 27 3.45 3.72 2.33
N ILE A 28 2.50 2.98 1.73
CA ILE A 28 1.28 2.54 2.43
C ILE A 28 1.64 1.54 3.54
N ASP A 29 2.50 0.55 3.26
CA ASP A 29 2.91 -0.47 4.22
C ASP A 29 3.57 0.15 5.46
N GLN A 30 4.56 1.02 5.25
CA GLN A 30 5.23 1.73 6.34
C GLN A 30 4.26 2.54 7.20
N SER A 31 3.27 3.18 6.57
CA SER A 31 2.24 3.93 7.29
C SER A 31 1.33 3.00 8.10
N LEU A 32 0.89 1.88 7.54
CA LEU A 32 0.06 0.89 8.25
C LEU A 32 0.83 0.23 9.40
N ALA A 33 2.10 -0.13 9.20
CA ALA A 33 2.99 -0.64 10.24
C ALA A 33 3.17 0.37 11.38
N THR A 34 3.30 1.66 11.06
CA THR A 34 3.39 2.72 12.07
C THR A 34 2.07 2.84 12.87
N VAL A 35 0.92 2.73 12.20
CA VAL A 35 -0.38 2.82 12.88
C VAL A 35 -0.65 1.59 13.75
N SER A 36 -0.20 0.40 13.36
CA SER A 36 -0.45 -0.85 14.09
C SER A 36 0.15 -0.85 15.50
N ILE A 37 1.32 -0.22 15.67
CA ILE A 37 2.04 -0.09 16.95
C ILE A 37 1.71 1.19 17.71
N ASN A 38 1.02 2.15 17.09
CA ASN A 38 0.78 3.45 17.68
C ASN A 38 -0.42 3.43 18.64
N ILE A 39 -0.11 3.65 19.91
CA ILE A 39 -1.04 3.65 21.06
C ILE A 39 -2.12 4.74 20.99
N LYS A 40 -1.95 5.76 20.13
CA LYS A 40 -2.95 6.82 19.93
C LYS A 40 -4.17 6.34 19.15
N TYR A 41 -4.08 5.22 18.44
CA TYR A 41 -5.19 4.65 17.69
C TYR A 41 -5.98 3.65 18.54
N ASN A 42 -7.29 3.62 18.36
CA ASN A 42 -8.17 2.70 19.06
C ASN A 42 -7.73 1.24 18.77
N PRO A 43 -7.56 0.39 19.79
CA PRO A 43 -7.25 -1.03 19.61
C PRO A 43 -8.17 -1.77 18.63
N ALA A 44 -9.43 -1.36 18.52
CA ALA A 44 -10.41 -1.91 17.57
C ALA A 44 -10.02 -1.70 16.08
N VAL A 45 -9.10 -0.79 15.78
CA VAL A 45 -8.59 -0.53 14.41
C VAL A 45 -7.50 -1.53 14.02
N ARG A 46 -6.83 -2.17 15.00
CA ARG A 46 -5.69 -3.08 14.75
C ARG A 46 -6.05 -4.29 13.89
N PRO A 47 -7.20 -4.98 14.08
CA PRO A 47 -7.59 -6.08 13.20
C PRO A 47 -7.77 -5.63 11.74
N ALA A 48 -8.37 -4.46 11.52
CA ALA A 48 -8.53 -3.92 10.17
C ALA A 48 -7.18 -3.59 9.51
N ILE A 49 -6.22 -3.06 10.27
CA ILE A 49 -4.86 -2.82 9.79
C ILE A 49 -4.15 -4.13 9.46
N ALA A 50 -4.29 -5.17 10.30
CA ALA A 50 -3.68 -6.48 10.05
C ALA A 50 -4.18 -7.09 8.73
N VAL A 51 -5.49 -7.00 8.47
CA VAL A 51 -6.06 -7.42 7.19
C VAL A 51 -5.51 -6.59 6.03
N ALA A 52 -5.42 -5.26 6.18
CA ALA A 52 -4.87 -4.39 5.14
C ALA A 52 -3.42 -4.73 4.78
N ILE A 53 -2.57 -5.01 5.78
CA ILE A 53 -1.18 -5.44 5.56
C ILE A 53 -1.13 -6.80 4.84
N GLN A 54 -1.97 -7.76 5.24
CA GLN A 54 -2.05 -9.06 4.56
C GLN A 54 -2.48 -8.93 3.10
N THR A 55 -3.48 -8.09 2.83
CA THR A 55 -3.91 -7.78 1.47
C THR A 55 -2.79 -7.14 0.66
N LEU A 56 -2.02 -6.22 1.24
CA LEU A 56 -0.92 -5.55 0.57
C LEU A 56 0.24 -6.52 0.26
N ASN A 57 0.53 -7.45 1.17
CA ASN A 57 1.48 -8.55 0.92
C ASN A 57 1.05 -9.45 -0.25
N GLN A 58 -0.24 -9.73 -0.39
CA GLN A 58 -0.74 -10.47 -1.54
C GLN A 58 -0.49 -9.72 -2.85
N TYR A 59 -0.66 -8.39 -2.86
CA TYR A 59 -0.34 -7.57 -4.02
C TYR A 59 1.15 -7.58 -4.35
N TYR A 60 2.05 -7.56 -3.36
CA TYR A 60 3.50 -7.71 -3.63
C TYR A 60 3.81 -9.03 -4.32
N SER A 61 3.23 -10.14 -3.85
CA SER A 61 3.41 -11.43 -4.50
C SER A 61 2.91 -11.44 -5.95
N LEU A 62 1.83 -10.70 -6.24
CA LEU A 62 1.31 -10.55 -7.60
C LEU A 62 2.18 -9.64 -8.47
N THR A 63 2.79 -8.59 -7.92
CA THR A 63 3.71 -7.74 -8.68
C THR A 63 4.99 -8.47 -9.06
N ASP A 64 5.51 -9.35 -8.19
CA ASP A 64 6.74 -10.12 -8.46
C ASP A 64 6.59 -11.10 -9.63
N VAL A 65 5.41 -11.70 -9.76
CA VAL A 65 5.11 -12.66 -10.85
C VAL A 65 4.57 -12.00 -12.11
N SER A 66 4.30 -10.69 -12.08
CA SER A 66 3.70 -9.98 -13.21
C SER A 66 4.77 -9.51 -14.19
N GLU A 67 4.74 -10.05 -15.41
CA GLU A 67 5.62 -9.64 -16.52
C GLU A 67 5.58 -8.13 -16.76
N ALA A 68 4.40 -7.50 -16.62
CA ALA A 68 4.25 -6.05 -16.79
C ALA A 68 5.09 -5.24 -15.79
N TYR A 69 5.25 -5.73 -14.55
CA TYR A 69 6.07 -5.08 -13.53
C TYR A 69 7.56 -5.38 -13.73
N GLN A 70 7.90 -6.59 -14.20
CA GLN A 70 9.27 -6.95 -14.56
C GLN A 70 9.83 -6.15 -15.75
N VAL A 71 8.97 -5.69 -16.67
CA VAL A 71 9.39 -4.83 -17.79
C VAL A 71 9.44 -3.36 -17.40
N ALA A 72 8.62 -2.94 -16.43
CA ALA A 72 8.53 -1.55 -16.00
C ALA A 72 9.60 -1.14 -14.96
N MET A 73 10.25 -2.11 -14.31
CA MET A 73 11.33 -1.91 -13.33
C MET A 73 12.65 -2.45 -13.85
#